data_AF-A0A016QKT8-F1
#
_entry.id   AF-A0A016QKT8-F1
#
_cell.length_a   1.000
_cell.length_b   1.000
_cell.length_c   1.000
_cell.angle_alpha   90.00
_cell.angle_beta   90.00
_cell.angle_gamma   90.00
#
_symmetry.space_group_name_H-M   'P 1'
#
loop_
_entity.id
_entity.type
_entity.pdbx_description
1 polymer ?
#
loop_
_entity_poly.entity_id
_entity_poly.type
_entity_poly.pdbx_seq_one_letter_code
_entity_poly.pdbx_strand_id
1 'polypeptide(L)' 'MQVEQATRLLNTLFTAFLARPTLLPPQARARAETDGLPRAVCDFIAGMTDRYAGEMHAALVPPPLPSGWPG' A
#
# COMPACT_ATOMS: atom_id res chain seq x y z
N MET A 1 4.86 -19.72 6.60
CA MET A 1 4.25 -19.59 5.26
C MET A 1 3.36 -18.35 5.12
N GLN A 2 2.34 -18.10 5.96
CA GLN A 2 1.47 -16.91 5.78
C GLN A 2 2.11 -15.57 6.17
N VAL A 3 2.96 -15.54 7.20
CA VAL A 3 3.57 -14.29 7.72
C VAL A 3 4.50 -13.63 6.70
N GLU A 4 5.30 -14.40 5.94
CA GLU A 4 6.24 -13.82 4.96
C GLU A 4 5.53 -13.11 3.80
N GLN A 5 4.37 -13.59 3.38
CA GLN A 5 3.58 -12.95 2.33
C GLN A 5 3.01 -11.62 2.82
N ALA A 6 2.48 -11.59 4.05
CA ALA A 6 2.00 -10.38 4.69
C ALA A 6 3.14 -9.36 4.85
N THR A 7 4.32 -9.76 5.32
CA THR A 7 5.48 -8.85 5.46
C THR A 7 5.91 -8.26 4.13
N ARG A 8 5.95 -9.05 3.04
CA ARG A 8 6.29 -8.54 1.71
C ARG A 8 5.24 -7.54 1.21
N LEU A 9 3.96 -7.83 1.40
CA LEU A 9 2.87 -6.93 1.01
C LEU A 9 2.95 -5.60 1.76
N LEU A 10 3.15 -5.64 3.08
CA LEU A 10 3.30 -4.44 3.91
C LEU A 10 4.53 -3.61 3.51
N ASN A 11 5.66 -4.25 3.23
CA ASN A 11 6.87 -3.56 2.77
C ASN A 11 6.66 -2.86 1.41
N THR A 12 5.99 -3.53 0.47
CA THR A 12 5.66 -2.94 -0.84
C THR A 12 4.75 -1.72 -0.68
N LEU A 13 3.69 -1.84 0.13
CA LEU A 13 2.78 -0.73 0.43
C LEU A 13 3.52 0.44 1.10
N PHE A 14 4.30 0.15 2.15
CA PHE A 14 5.05 1.17 2.88
C PHE A 14 5.99 1.95 1.95
N THR A 15 6.77 1.23 1.13
CA THR A 15 7.71 1.86 0.20
C THR A 15 6.98 2.67 -0.88
N ALA A 16 5.84 2.17 -1.39
CA ALA A 16 5.03 2.87 -2.37
C ALA A 16 4.44 4.17 -1.83
N PHE A 17 3.92 4.17 -0.60
CA PHE A 17 3.39 5.36 0.05
C PHE A 17 4.48 6.37 0.41
N LEU A 18 5.66 5.91 0.81
CA LEU A 18 6.81 6.80 1.02
C LEU A 18 7.26 7.49 -0.27
N ALA A 19 7.31 6.75 -1.38
CA ALA A 19 7.69 7.30 -2.68
C ALA A 19 6.61 8.22 -3.27
N ARG A 20 5.33 7.97 -2.94
CA ARG A 20 4.18 8.73 -3.44
C ARG A 20 3.19 9.05 -2.31
N PRO A 21 3.46 10.09 -1.50
CA PRO A 21 2.57 10.53 -0.42
C PRO A 21 1.18 10.95 -0.91
N THR A 22 1.03 11.27 -2.19
CA THR A 22 -0.25 11.60 -2.83
C THR A 22 -1.24 10.44 -2.87
N LEU A 23 -0.77 9.20 -2.74
CA LEU A 23 -1.62 8.01 -2.62
C LEU A 23 -2.25 7.87 -1.23
N LEU A 24 -1.73 8.60 -0.23
CA LEU A 24 -2.31 8.59 1.11
C LEU A 24 -3.63 9.37 1.14
N PRO A 25 -4.63 8.89 1.88
CA PRO A 25 -5.85 9.64 2.09
C PRO A 25 -5.55 10.96 2.81
N PRO A 26 -6.42 11.98 2.64
CA PRO A 26 -6.17 13.33 3.17
C PRO A 26 -5.87 13.37 4.67
N GLN A 27 -6.51 12.49 5.45
CA GLN A 27 -6.33 12.39 6.90
C GLN A 27 -4.92 11.89 7.27
N ALA A 28 -4.43 10.86 6.58
CA ALA A 28 -3.08 10.35 6.78
C ALA A 28 -2.02 11.34 6.26
N ARG A 29 -2.30 12.03 5.15
CA ARG A 29 -1.41 13.10 4.64
C ARG A 29 -1.31 14.28 5.62
N ALA A 30 -2.41 14.69 6.24
CA ALA A 30 -2.38 15.73 7.27
C ALA A 30 -1.50 15.31 8.47
N ARG A 31 -1.56 14.04 8.88
CA ARG A 31 -0.65 13.50 9.90
C ARG A 31 0.80 13.40 9.44
N ALA A 32 1.04 13.17 8.15
CA ALA A 32 2.39 13.14 7.60
C ALA A 32 3.10 14.50 7.72
N GLU A 33 2.35 15.60 7.62
CA GLU A 33 2.88 16.96 7.82
C GLU A 33 3.21 17.27 9.29
N THR A 34 2.50 16.67 10.25
CA THR A 34 2.72 16.93 11.69
C THR A 34 3.68 15.94 12.35
N ASP A 35 3.52 14.65 12.06
CA ASP A 35 4.19 13.55 12.77
C ASP A 35 5.30 12.91 11.92
N GLY A 36 5.42 13.34 10.66
CA GLY A 36 6.35 12.80 9.68
C GLY A 36 5.75 11.68 8.83
N LEU A 37 6.12 11.70 7.56
CA LEU A 37 5.63 10.76 6.54
C LEU A 37 5.77 9.27 6.94
N PRO A 38 6.92 8.77 7.44
CA PRO A 38 7.04 7.36 7.80
C PRO A 38 6.07 6.94 8.91
N ARG A 39 5.78 7.84 9.85
CA ARG A 39 4.93 7.53 10.99
C ARG A 39 3.47 7.48 10.58
N ALA A 40 3.02 8.47 9.82
CA ALA A 40 1.68 8.51 9.26
C ALA A 40 1.37 7.31 8.34
N VAL A 41 2.36 6.87 7.54
CA VAL A 41 2.21 5.67 6.69
C VAL A 41 2.07 4.41 7.54
N CYS A 42 2.89 4.24 8.58
CA CYS A 42 2.76 3.09 9.49
C CYS A 42 1.41 3.06 10.19
N ASP A 43 0.93 4.20 10.69
CA ASP A 43 -0.37 4.28 11.36
C ASP A 43 -1.51 3.98 10.40
N PHE A 44 -1.39 4.46 9.15
CA PHE A 44 -2.37 4.16 8.11
C PHE A 44 -2.40 2.67 7.77
N ILE A 45 -1.24 2.04 7.59
CA ILE A 45 -1.12 0.59 7.32
C ILE A 45 -1.63 -0.24 8.50
N ALA A 46 -1.28 0.13 9.74
CA ALA A 46 -1.72 -0.56 10.95
C ALA A 46 -3.24 -0.44 11.19
N GLY A 47 -3.86 0.63 10.67
CA GLY A 47 -5.31 0.82 10.67
C GLY A 47 -6.05 0.10 9.55
N MET A 48 -5.35 -0.54 8.61
CA MET A 48 -5.99 -1.31 7.54
C MET A 48 -6.47 -2.67 8.04
N THR A 49 -7.58 -3.14 7.48
CA THR A 49 -7.98 -4.55 7.59
C THR A 49 -7.29 -5.36 6.49
N ASP A 50 -7.05 -6.65 6.70
CA ASP A 50 -6.41 -7.53 5.71
C ASP A 50 -7.09 -7.47 4.33
N ARG A 51 -8.42 -7.33 4.33
CA ARG A 51 -9.23 -7.15 3.11
C ARG A 51 -8.87 -5.87 2.36
N TYR A 52 -8.77 -4.75 3.08
CA TYR A 52 -8.46 -3.45 2.47
C TYR A 52 -7.01 -3.39 1.96
N ALA A 53 -6.07 -4.00 2.69
CA ALA A 53 -4.68 -4.12 2.25
C ALA A 53 -4.55 -4.94 0.95
N GLY A 54 -5.34 -6.01 0.82
CA GLY A 54 -5.41 -6.82 -0.41
C GLY A 54 -5.95 -6.04 -1.61
N GLU A 55 -7.02 -5.26 -1.42
CA GLU A 55 -7.59 -4.42 -2.49
C GLU A 55 -6.60 -3.33 -2.95
N MET A 56 -5.91 -2.67 -2.02
CA MET A 56 -4.88 -1.68 -2.34
C MET A 56 -3.69 -2.28 -3.07
N HIS A 57 -3.23 -3.47 -2.66
CA HIS A 57 -2.17 -4.18 -3.35
C HIS A 57 -2.57 -4.58 -4.78
N ALA A 58 -3.80 -5.07 -4.97
CA ALA A 58 -4.33 -5.38 -6.30
C ALA A 58 -4.51 -4.14 -7.19
N ALA A 59 -4.79 -2.97 -6.61
CA ALA A 59 -4.87 -1.71 -7.36
C ALA A 59 -3.48 -1.18 -7.78
N LEU A 60 -2.45 -1.45 -6.98
CA LEU A 60 -1.07 -1.02 -7.24
C LEU A 60 -0.31 -1.97 -8.18
N VAL A 61 -0.66 -3.25 -8.17
CA VAL A 61 -0.06 -4.27 -9.02
C VAL A 61 -1.02 -4.55 -10.18
N PRO A 62 -0.74 -4.10 -11.42
CA PRO A 62 -1.58 -4.46 -12.55
C PRO A 62 -1.66 -5.99 -12.66
N PRO A 63 -2.84 -6.57 -12.93
CA PRO A 63 -2.95 -8.01 -13.12
C PRO A 63 -2.00 -8.40 -14.26
N PRO A 64 -1.33 -9.58 -14.17
CA PRO A 64 -0.53 -10.07 -15.27
C PRO A 64 -1.44 -10.10 -16.50
N LEU A 65 -0.98 -9.45 -17.58
CA LEU A 65 -1.69 -9.43 -18.86
C LEU A 65 -2.16 -10.85 -19.19
N PRO A 66 -3.42 -11.04 -19.62
CA PRO A 66 -3.87 -12.36 -20.03
C PRO A 66 -2.92 -12.85 -21.12
N SER A 67 -2.36 -14.06 -20.94
CA SER A 67 -1.32 -14.64 -21.79
C SER A 67 -1.84 -15.09 -23.17
N GLY A 68 -2.73 -14.32 -23.79
CA GLY A 68 -3.40 -14.67 -25.03
C GLY A 68 -4.06 -13.49 -25.74
N TRP A 69 -3.44 -12.30 -25.74
CA TRP A 69 -3.87 -11.20 -26.60
C TRP A 69 -3.34 -11.43 -28.03
N PRO A 70 -4.18 -11.72 -29.04
CA PRO A 70 -3.74 -11.66 -30.42
C PRO A 70 -3.75 -10.18 -30.85
N GLY A 71 -2.63 -9.70 -31.37
CA GLY A 71 -2.55 -8.40 -32.05
C GLY A 71 -3.38 -8.35 -33.32
#